data_AF-A0A3S0HPB6-F1
#
_entry.id   AF-A0A3S0HPB6-F1
#
_cell.length_a   1.000
_cell.length_b   1.000
_cell.length_c   1.000
_cell.angle_alpha   90.00
_cell.angle_beta   90.00
_cell.angle_gamma   90.00
#
_symmetry.space_group_name_H-M   'P 1'
#
loop_
_entity.id
_entity.type
_entity.pdbx_description
1 polymer ?
#
loop_
_entity_poly.entity_id
_entity_poly.type
_entity_poly.pdbx_seq_one_letter_code
_entity_poly.pdbx_strand_id
1 'polypeptide(L)'
;AVRQGDDQWAHIARWTYFALLNAEEAGITQANVDEMKTSTDPNIQRLLGTEPDGKYGADLGLSNDWVVNIVKAVGNYGEMFERNVGSGSPLKIARGINALWTKGGLQYGPPIR
;
A
#
# COMPACT_ATOMS: atom_id res chain seq x y z
N ALA A 1 -16.47 8.24 -2.27
CA ALA A 1 -17.46 7.15 -2.32
C ALA A 1 -17.48 6.56 -3.72
N VAL A 2 -17.79 5.27 -3.85
CA VAL A 2 -18.00 4.59 -5.13
C VAL A 2 -19.48 4.24 -5.29
N ARG A 3 -19.91 3.80 -6.49
CA ARG A 3 -21.29 3.36 -6.72
C ARG A 3 -21.65 2.16 -5.82
N GLN A 4 -22.86 2.16 -5.29
CA GLN A 4 -23.40 1.00 -4.56
C GLN A 4 -23.74 -0.12 -5.55
N GLY A 5 -23.67 -1.37 -5.08
CA GLY A 5 -23.92 -2.57 -5.90
C GLY A 5 -22.75 -3.00 -6.79
N ASP A 6 -21.62 -2.31 -6.73
CA ASP A 6 -20.38 -2.64 -7.42
C ASP A 6 -19.29 -2.98 -6.40
N ASP A 7 -19.45 -4.13 -5.75
CA ASP A 7 -18.60 -4.55 -4.63
C ASP A 7 -17.16 -4.79 -5.08
N GLN A 8 -16.95 -5.34 -6.29
CA GLN A 8 -15.62 -5.56 -6.83
C GLN A 8 -14.86 -4.23 -6.96
N TRP A 9 -15.47 -3.20 -7.53
CA TRP A 9 -14.84 -1.89 -7.64
C TRP A 9 -14.57 -1.27 -6.27
N ALA A 10 -15.50 -1.41 -5.33
CA ALA A 10 -15.32 -0.96 -3.95
C ALA A 10 -14.14 -1.67 -3.26
N HIS A 11 -13.98 -2.97 -3.49
CA HIS A 11 -12.86 -3.76 -2.98
C HIS A 11 -11.55 -3.30 -3.58
N ILE A 12 -11.46 -3.12 -4.90
CA ILE A 12 -10.24 -2.62 -5.56
C ILE A 12 -9.82 -1.27 -4.96
N ALA A 13 -10.73 -0.30 -4.93
CA ALA A 13 -10.42 1.03 -4.39
C ALA A 13 -9.97 1.00 -2.92
N ARG A 14 -10.65 0.19 -2.09
CA ARG A 14 -10.31 0.05 -0.67
C ARG A 14 -8.95 -0.63 -0.48
N TRP A 15 -8.70 -1.72 -1.18
CA TRP A 15 -7.46 -2.49 -1.04
C TRP A 15 -6.26 -1.77 -1.63
N THR A 16 -6.43 -0.96 -2.69
CA THR A 16 -5.38 -0.03 -3.15
C THR A 16 -4.92 0.90 -2.03
N TYR A 17 -5.86 1.49 -1.28
CA TYR A 17 -5.53 2.34 -0.15
C TYR A 17 -4.78 1.59 0.95
N PHE A 18 -5.25 0.41 1.32
CA PHE A 18 -4.61 -0.40 2.35
C PHE A 18 -3.23 -0.92 1.93
N ALA A 19 -3.03 -1.23 0.64
CA ALA A 19 -1.72 -1.61 0.12
C ALA A 19 -0.68 -0.48 0.29
N LEU A 20 -1.07 0.77 0.04
CA LEU A 20 -0.18 1.92 0.24
C LEU A 20 0.25 2.08 1.71
N LEU A 21 -0.67 1.84 2.65
CA LEU A 21 -0.38 1.89 4.09
C LEU A 21 0.52 0.73 4.53
N ASN A 22 0.17 -0.51 4.13
CA ASN A 22 0.97 -1.69 4.45
C ASN A 22 2.38 -1.61 3.85
N ALA A 23 2.53 -1.06 2.64
CA ALA A 23 3.84 -0.82 2.04
C ALA A 23 4.68 0.16 2.85
N GLU A 24 4.08 1.27 3.34
CA GLU A 24 4.80 2.22 4.21
C GLU A 24 5.19 1.56 5.53
N GLU A 25 4.28 0.80 6.15
CA GLU A 25 4.53 0.10 7.41
C GLU A 25 5.64 -0.95 7.28
N ALA A 26 5.69 -1.65 6.15
CA ALA A 26 6.73 -2.63 5.81
C ALA A 26 8.03 -2.01 5.29
N GLY A 27 8.13 -0.67 5.18
CA GLY A 27 9.32 0.00 4.65
C GLY A 27 9.57 -0.21 3.15
N ILE A 28 8.54 -0.62 2.41
CA ILE A 28 8.59 -0.82 0.96
C ILE A 28 8.31 0.52 0.28
N THR A 29 9.21 0.94 -0.58
CA THR A 29 9.20 2.24 -1.27
C THR A 29 9.20 2.05 -2.78
N GLN A 30 8.95 3.12 -3.52
CA GLN A 30 9.10 3.11 -4.98
C GLN A 30 10.51 2.68 -5.40
N ALA A 31 11.53 3.01 -4.60
CA ALA A 31 12.93 2.72 -4.91
C ALA A 31 13.34 1.26 -4.66
N ASN A 32 12.76 0.58 -3.67
CA ASN A 32 13.18 -0.77 -3.27
C ASN A 32 12.17 -1.88 -3.60
N VAL A 33 10.97 -1.56 -4.09
CA VAL A 33 9.90 -2.57 -4.26
C VAL A 33 10.30 -3.76 -5.14
N ASP A 34 11.13 -3.54 -6.16
CA ASP A 34 11.64 -4.64 -6.99
C ASP A 34 12.61 -5.56 -6.25
N GLU A 35 13.47 -5.00 -5.39
CA GLU A 35 14.39 -5.77 -4.55
C GLU A 35 13.60 -6.55 -3.48
N MET A 36 12.59 -5.91 -2.89
CA MET A 36 11.75 -6.49 -1.84
C MET A 36 10.95 -7.72 -2.32
N LYS A 37 10.77 -7.92 -3.63
CA LYS A 37 10.19 -9.16 -4.18
C LYS A 37 10.98 -10.41 -3.83
N THR A 38 12.28 -10.26 -3.55
CA THR A 38 13.18 -11.36 -3.16
C THR A 38 13.26 -11.58 -1.64
N SER A 39 12.51 -10.80 -0.86
CA SER A 39 12.43 -10.96 0.59
C SER A 39 12.01 -12.37 1.00
N THR A 40 12.59 -12.85 2.10
CA THR A 40 12.23 -14.11 2.74
C THR A 40 11.19 -13.94 3.86
N ASP A 41 10.80 -12.71 4.19
CA ASP A 41 9.73 -12.43 5.15
C ASP A 41 8.37 -12.82 4.54
N PRO A 42 7.63 -13.78 5.14
CA PRO A 42 6.34 -14.21 4.61
C PRO A 42 5.30 -13.09 4.51
N ASN A 43 5.37 -12.06 5.35
CA ASN A 43 4.45 -10.92 5.29
C ASN A 43 4.73 -10.06 4.06
N ILE A 44 6.01 -9.83 3.73
CA ILE A 44 6.40 -9.09 2.53
C ILE A 44 6.08 -9.91 1.28
N GLN A 45 6.36 -11.22 1.29
CA GLN A 45 6.04 -12.09 0.16
C GLN A 45 4.54 -12.08 -0.16
N ARG A 46 3.70 -12.14 0.88
CA ARG A 46 2.24 -12.07 0.72
C ARG A 46 1.79 -10.71 0.20
N LEU A 47 2.31 -9.62 0.78
CA LEU A 47 2.01 -8.26 0.37
C LEU A 47 2.36 -7.99 -1.09
N LEU A 48 3.52 -8.48 -1.56
CA LEU A 48 4.00 -8.28 -2.92
C LEU A 48 3.58 -9.36 -3.92
N GLY A 49 2.79 -10.35 -3.47
CA GLY A 49 2.28 -11.42 -4.32
C GLY A 49 3.36 -12.38 -4.83
N THR A 50 4.44 -12.57 -4.07
CA THR A 50 5.52 -13.53 -4.36
C THR A 50 5.40 -14.83 -3.57
N GLU A 51 4.39 -14.95 -2.70
CA GLU A 51 4.03 -16.20 -2.03
C GLU A 51 3.58 -17.26 -3.07
N PRO A 52 4.13 -18.49 -3.06
CA PRO A 52 3.89 -19.51 -4.09
C PRO A 52 2.42 -19.82 -4.39
N ASP A 53 1.56 -19.78 -3.36
CA ASP A 53 0.14 -20.10 -3.45
C ASP A 53 -0.77 -18.86 -3.24
N GLY A 54 -0.20 -17.64 -3.32
CA GLY A 54 -0.92 -16.40 -3.12
C GLY A 54 -1.95 -16.14 -4.23
N LYS A 55 -3.22 -15.90 -3.85
CA LYS A 55 -4.33 -15.63 -4.79
C LYS A 55 -5.03 -14.28 -4.60
N TYR A 56 -4.53 -13.44 -3.69
CA TYR A 56 -5.18 -12.17 -3.35
C TYR A 56 -5.39 -11.24 -4.54
N GLY A 57 -4.42 -11.16 -5.47
CA GLY A 57 -4.59 -10.38 -6.69
C GLY A 57 -5.72 -10.94 -7.56
N ALA A 58 -5.70 -12.24 -7.80
CA ALA A 58 -6.72 -12.94 -8.59
C ALA A 58 -8.13 -12.83 -7.98
N ASP A 59 -8.26 -12.92 -6.65
CA ASP A 59 -9.53 -12.76 -5.93
C ASP A 59 -10.09 -11.33 -6.05
N LEU A 60 -9.22 -10.34 -6.27
CA LEU A 60 -9.60 -8.96 -6.60
C LEU A 60 -9.86 -8.73 -8.11
N GLY A 61 -9.61 -9.74 -8.95
CA GLY A 61 -9.65 -9.63 -10.41
C GLY A 61 -8.46 -8.87 -11.01
N LEU A 62 -7.32 -8.86 -10.32
CA LEU A 62 -6.07 -8.21 -10.69
C LEU A 62 -4.93 -9.23 -10.84
N SER A 63 -3.78 -8.79 -11.32
CA SER A 63 -2.55 -9.58 -11.28
C SER A 63 -2.03 -9.72 -9.83
N ASN A 64 -1.32 -10.81 -9.52
CA ASN A 64 -0.78 -11.02 -8.17
C ASN A 64 0.22 -9.94 -7.73
N ASP A 65 0.90 -9.30 -8.68
CA ASP A 65 1.83 -8.20 -8.45
C ASP A 65 1.15 -6.81 -8.33
N TRP A 66 -0.16 -6.75 -8.09
CA TRP A 66 -0.92 -5.50 -8.03
C TRP A 66 -0.34 -4.48 -7.02
N VAL A 67 0.14 -4.90 -5.85
CA VAL A 67 0.79 -4.02 -4.87
C VAL A 67 2.13 -3.50 -5.40
N VAL A 68 2.92 -4.37 -6.05
CA VAL A 68 4.17 -3.96 -6.71
C VAL A 68 3.88 -2.88 -7.74
N ASN A 69 2.84 -3.06 -8.56
CA ASN A 69 2.45 -2.09 -9.58
C ASN A 69 2.01 -0.75 -8.98
N ILE A 70 1.26 -0.76 -7.87
CA ILE A 70 0.88 0.45 -7.14
C ILE A 70 2.13 1.19 -6.63
N VAL A 71 2.99 0.51 -5.88
CA VAL A 71 4.16 1.14 -5.26
C VAL A 71 5.16 1.60 -6.32
N LYS A 72 5.33 0.88 -7.43
CA LYS A 72 6.11 1.36 -8.58
C LYS A 72 5.57 2.63 -9.19
N ALA A 73 4.24 2.75 -9.30
CA ALA A 73 3.62 3.89 -9.95
C ALA A 73 3.65 5.15 -9.08
N VAL A 74 3.37 5.01 -7.78
CA VAL A 74 3.14 6.17 -6.90
C VAL A 74 3.92 6.15 -5.60
N GLY A 75 4.70 5.11 -5.31
CA GLY A 75 5.29 4.89 -4.00
C GLY A 75 4.27 4.44 -2.96
N ASN A 76 4.69 4.35 -1.71
CA ASN A 76 3.82 4.07 -0.57
C ASN A 76 3.07 5.34 -0.09
N TYR A 77 2.23 5.20 0.93
CA TYR A 77 1.45 6.31 1.48
C TYR A 77 2.33 7.47 1.98
N GLY A 78 3.42 7.16 2.67
CA GLY A 78 4.37 8.16 3.16
C GLY A 78 5.01 8.96 2.03
N GLU A 79 5.47 8.28 0.97
CA GLU A 79 6.04 8.93 -0.21
C GLU A 79 5.03 9.87 -0.90
N MET A 80 3.78 9.41 -1.04
CA MET A 80 2.68 10.23 -1.56
C MET A 80 2.41 11.45 -0.68
N PHE A 81 2.40 11.28 0.64
CA PHE A 81 2.16 12.37 1.57
C PHE A 81 3.29 13.41 1.50
N GLU A 82 4.55 12.97 1.62
CA GLU A 82 5.70 13.86 1.71
C GLU A 82 5.89 14.72 0.47
N ARG A 83 5.69 14.17 -0.74
CA ARG A 83 5.87 14.95 -1.97
C ARG A 83 4.75 15.95 -2.24
N ASN A 84 3.52 15.66 -1.82
CA ASN A 84 2.35 16.46 -2.20
C ASN A 84 1.98 17.51 -1.14
N VAL A 85 2.03 17.14 0.14
CA VAL A 85 1.56 17.99 1.24
C VAL A 85 2.54 18.07 2.42
N GLY A 86 3.46 17.11 2.54
CA GLY A 86 4.42 17.02 3.63
C GLY A 86 5.65 17.89 3.43
N SER A 87 6.76 17.44 4.01
CA SER A 87 8.03 18.18 4.06
C SER A 87 8.66 18.41 2.69
N GLY A 88 8.35 17.58 1.69
CA GLY A 88 8.78 17.75 0.30
C GLY A 88 7.96 18.78 -0.49
N SER A 89 6.82 19.22 0.03
CA SER A 89 5.92 20.18 -0.64
C SER A 89 6.06 21.61 -0.10
N PRO A 90 5.53 22.65 -0.77
CA PRO A 90 5.43 23.99 -0.20
C PRO A 90 4.52 24.10 1.04
N LEU A 91 3.60 23.14 1.24
CA LEU A 91 2.59 23.21 2.30
C LEU A 91 3.17 22.83 3.68
N LYS A 92 4.22 22.00 3.71
CA LYS A 92 4.95 21.58 4.92
C LYS A 92 4.05 21.06 6.05
N ILE A 93 3.00 20.32 5.70
CA ILE A 93 2.05 19.76 6.67
C ILE A 93 2.73 18.60 7.41
N ALA A 94 2.73 18.64 8.73
CA ALA A 94 3.17 17.50 9.54
C ALA A 94 2.16 16.35 9.46
N ARG A 95 2.63 15.09 9.56
CA ARG A 95 1.79 13.89 9.47
C ARG A 95 0.59 13.92 10.43
N GLY A 96 0.81 14.24 11.71
CA GLY A 96 -0.26 14.30 12.71
C GLY A 96 -1.14 13.05 12.71
N ILE A 97 -2.46 13.23 12.60
CA ILE A 97 -3.42 12.11 12.51
C ILE A 97 -3.21 11.21 11.28
N ASN A 98 -2.52 11.71 10.24
CA ASN A 98 -2.17 10.95 9.04
C ASN A 98 -0.86 10.14 9.20
N ALA A 99 -0.24 10.14 10.37
CA ALA A 99 0.82 9.19 10.66
C ALA A 99 0.27 7.75 10.69
N LEU A 100 1.16 6.77 10.51
CA LEU A 100 0.83 5.37 10.75
C LEU A 100 0.36 5.19 12.20
N TRP A 101 -0.54 4.22 12.40
CA TRP A 101 -1.06 3.87 13.72
C TRP A 101 0.05 3.51 14.72
N THR A 102 1.11 2.83 14.27
CA THR A 102 2.32 2.52 15.07
C THR A 102 3.18 3.74 15.40
N LYS A 103 2.92 4.88 14.74
CA LYS A 103 3.66 6.14 14.90
C LYS A 103 2.79 7.24 15.51
N GLY A 104 1.73 6.87 16.24
CA GLY A 104 0.84 7.79 16.96
C GLY A 104 -0.22 8.48 16.10
N GLY A 105 -0.41 8.04 14.85
CA GLY A 105 -1.51 8.50 13.99
C GLY A 105 -2.68 7.52 13.94
N LEU A 106 -3.55 7.69 12.95
CA LEU A 106 -4.78 6.90 12.76
C LEU A 106 -4.74 6.04 11.49
N GLN A 107 -3.69 6.15 10.68
CA GLN A 107 -3.62 5.40 9.44
C GLN A 107 -3.22 3.95 9.70
N TYR A 108 -4.22 3.07 9.57
CA TYR A 108 -4.10 1.64 9.77
C TYR A 108 -4.42 0.92 8.46
N GLY A 109 -3.46 0.15 7.95
CA GLY A 109 -3.69 -0.79 6.85
C GLY A 109 -4.09 -2.14 7.43
N PRO A 110 -5.34 -2.61 7.25
CA PRO A 110 -5.69 -3.98 7.57
C PRO A 110 -4.73 -4.96 6.87
N PRO A 111 -4.39 -6.08 7.53
CA PRO A 111 -3.46 -7.04 6.96
C PRO A 111 -4.00 -7.63 5.66
N ILE A 112 -3.14 -7.71 4.64
CA ILE A 112 -3.40 -8.45 3.40
C ILE A 112 -3.08 -9.91 3.67
N ARG A 113 -4.12 -10.69 3.98
CA ARG A 113 -4.09 -12.07 4.47
C ARG A 113 -5.39 -12.79 4.16
#